data_AF-A0AA41RZ27-F1
#
_entry.id   AF-A0AA41RZ27-F1
#
_cell.length_a   1.000
_cell.length_b   1.000
_cell.length_c   1.000
_cell.angle_alpha   90.00
_cell.angle_beta   90.00
_cell.angle_gamma   90.00
#
_symmetry.space_group_name_H-M   'P 1'
#
loop_
_entity.id
_entity.type
_entity.pdbx_description
1 polymer ?
#
loop_
_entity_poly.entity_id
_entity_poly.type
_entity_poly.pdbx_seq_one_letter_code
_entity_poly.pdbx_strand_id
1 'polypeptide(L)'
;MKNLKIEEEGEEDTVLVDADTNEDGCSMSEWEGSSDGKKKKKKKKPKLQRRRRRKGKKKAARKQKKRYYSLSGTSVVLLSSSEGDVFEVDESGAMLSQLIKNLIEDDCAGNVIPFTNISSEIMERVVLFLEKHGEKKERDYDEKQELVEWDKKFIEDLEGDKKTLYGLVNAANYLNARCLLDVTCQAVADLIKDMTPEEIRKEFRIKNDFTPEEEEEVRRDNAWAYE
;
A
#
# COMPACT_ATOMS: atom_id res chain seq x y z
N MET A 1 -25.09 -40.66 -8.33
CA MET A 1 -24.68 -41.11 -6.99
C MET A 1 -23.55 -42.11 -7.13
N LYS A 2 -22.30 -41.66 -6.99
CA LYS A 2 -21.12 -42.51 -6.80
C LYS A 2 -20.30 -41.84 -5.70
N ASN A 3 -20.25 -42.50 -4.54
CA ASN A 3 -19.49 -42.10 -3.37
C ASN A 3 -18.00 -42.38 -3.63
N LEU A 4 -17.13 -41.41 -3.38
CA LEU A 4 -15.69 -41.65 -3.23
C LEU A 4 -15.29 -41.33 -1.79
N LYS A 5 -14.55 -42.28 -1.21
CA LYS A 5 -14.11 -42.37 0.18
C LYS A 5 -13.03 -41.33 0.49
N ILE A 6 -13.15 -40.83 1.70
CA ILE A 6 -12.18 -40.08 2.49
C ILE A 6 -11.10 -41.07 2.96
N GLU A 7 -9.83 -40.70 2.84
CA GLU A 7 -8.75 -41.26 3.66
C GLU A 7 -8.04 -40.07 4.33
N GLU A 8 -8.16 -40.03 5.65
CA GLU A 8 -7.38 -39.24 6.58
C GLU A 8 -6.05 -39.96 6.83
N GLU A 9 -4.94 -39.24 6.76
CA GLU A 9 -3.77 -39.57 7.57
C GLU A 9 -3.27 -38.27 8.22
N GLY A 10 -3.16 -38.31 9.54
CA GLY A 10 -2.51 -37.31 10.37
C GLY A 10 -1.40 -37.95 11.19
N GLU A 11 -0.42 -37.14 11.56
CA GLU A 11 0.44 -37.23 12.77
C GLU A 11 1.34 -35.98 12.69
N GLU A 12 1.10 -34.95 13.52
CA GLU A 12 1.69 -34.76 14.86
C GLU A 12 3.22 -34.78 14.85
N ASP A 13 3.83 -33.61 15.10
CA ASP A 13 5.01 -33.54 15.97
C ASP A 13 5.14 -32.13 16.56
N THR A 14 4.74 -32.05 17.83
CA THR A 14 5.03 -30.96 18.75
C THR A 14 6.43 -31.14 19.32
N VAL A 15 7.27 -30.09 19.29
CA VAL A 15 8.42 -30.01 20.18
C VAL A 15 8.49 -28.61 20.81
N LEU A 16 8.09 -28.59 22.08
CA LEU A 16 8.45 -27.61 23.11
C LEU A 16 9.80 -28.03 23.72
N VAL A 17 10.70 -27.07 23.94
CA VAL A 17 11.77 -26.96 24.98
C VAL A 17 12.64 -25.75 24.61
N ASP A 18 13.25 -24.95 25.48
CA ASP A 18 13.04 -24.52 26.86
C ASP A 18 13.87 -23.22 26.99
N ALA A 19 13.52 -22.40 27.96
CA ALA A 19 14.32 -21.26 28.40
C ALA A 19 15.69 -21.70 28.95
N ASP A 20 16.73 -20.87 28.85
CA ASP A 20 17.42 -20.32 30.03
C ASP A 20 18.75 -19.60 29.73
N THR A 21 18.80 -18.38 30.29
CA THR A 21 19.89 -17.76 31.09
C THR A 21 21.31 -17.50 30.54
N ASN A 22 21.67 -16.22 30.70
CA ASN A 22 22.87 -15.66 31.33
C ASN A 22 24.29 -15.74 30.71
N GLU A 23 24.83 -14.53 30.62
CA GLU A 23 26.09 -14.05 31.22
C GLU A 23 27.45 -14.35 30.56
N ASP A 24 28.21 -13.25 30.59
CA ASP A 24 29.66 -13.14 30.75
C ASP A 24 30.58 -13.42 29.57
N GLY A 25 31.55 -12.50 29.40
CA GLY A 25 32.76 -12.82 28.66
C GLY A 25 33.58 -11.67 28.10
N CYS A 26 33.79 -10.59 28.86
CA CYS A 26 34.95 -9.71 28.63
C CYS A 26 36.24 -10.45 29.03
N SER A 27 37.14 -10.72 28.09
CA SER A 27 38.58 -10.97 28.30
C SER A 27 39.29 -10.66 26.97
N MET A 28 40.33 -9.85 26.82
CA MET A 28 41.50 -9.49 27.61
C MET A 28 42.49 -10.64 27.87
N SER A 29 43.37 -10.86 26.89
CA SER A 29 44.76 -11.33 27.01
C SER A 29 45.49 -10.80 25.78
N GLU A 30 46.43 -9.83 25.89
CA GLU A 30 47.84 -9.92 26.31
C GLU A 30 48.75 -10.78 25.41
N TRP A 31 50.04 -10.39 25.42
CA TRP A 31 51.26 -10.94 24.79
C TRP A 31 51.70 -10.21 23.51
N GLU A 32 52.94 -9.71 23.32
CA GLU A 32 54.17 -9.47 24.09
C GLU A 32 54.89 -8.33 23.31
N GLY A 33 55.53 -7.33 23.91
CA GLY A 33 56.92 -7.40 24.33
C GLY A 33 57.92 -7.30 23.14
N SER A 34 58.43 -6.11 22.81
CA SER A 34 59.83 -5.97 22.39
C SER A 34 60.33 -4.53 22.53
N SER A 35 61.39 -4.40 23.30
CA SER A 35 62.11 -3.18 23.66
C SER A 35 63.08 -2.78 22.55
N ASP A 36 63.23 -1.48 22.27
CA ASP A 36 64.56 -0.92 22.06
C ASP A 36 64.58 0.61 22.18
N GLY A 37 65.51 1.10 22.99
CA GLY A 37 65.61 2.50 23.38
C GLY A 37 66.34 3.36 22.35
N LYS A 38 65.99 4.67 22.30
CA LYS A 38 66.94 5.75 21.97
C LYS A 38 66.42 7.13 22.38
N LYS A 39 67.14 7.71 23.35
CA LYS A 39 67.58 9.11 23.49
C LYS A 39 66.53 10.23 23.37
N LYS A 40 66.23 10.82 24.53
CA LYS A 40 65.59 12.15 24.71
C LYS A 40 66.39 13.24 23.96
N LYS A 41 65.78 13.85 22.94
CA LYS A 41 66.11 15.22 22.49
C LYS A 41 64.90 16.12 22.75
N LYS A 42 65.07 17.10 23.65
CA LYS A 42 64.10 18.19 23.87
C LYS A 42 63.90 18.95 22.55
N LYS A 43 62.72 18.81 21.93
CA LYS A 43 62.26 19.68 20.82
C LYS A 43 60.99 20.41 21.26
N LYS A 44 61.02 21.73 21.11
CA LYS A 44 59.95 22.68 21.43
C LYS A 44 58.64 22.29 20.71
N LYS A 45 57.50 22.35 21.41
CA LYS A 45 56.17 22.14 20.82
C LYS A 45 55.90 23.22 19.74
N PRO A 46 55.62 22.87 18.48
CA PRO A 46 54.98 23.81 17.56
C PRO A 46 53.50 23.90 17.91
N LYS A 47 52.97 25.13 18.01
CA LYS A 47 51.53 25.38 18.12
C LYS A 47 50.86 24.96 16.81
N LEU A 48 50.31 23.73 16.77
CA LEU A 48 49.53 23.28 15.63
C LEU A 48 48.16 23.94 15.70
N GLN A 49 47.90 24.81 14.73
CA GLN A 49 46.66 25.53 14.54
C GLN A 49 45.46 24.58 14.55
N ARG A 50 44.39 25.02 15.21
CA ARG A 50 43.10 24.34 15.26
C ARG A 50 42.62 24.07 13.83
N ARG A 51 42.70 22.83 13.36
CA ARG A 51 41.98 22.38 12.17
C ARG A 51 40.49 22.61 12.44
N ARG A 52 39.93 23.63 11.79
CA ARG A 52 38.48 23.85 11.75
C ARG A 52 37.85 22.63 11.09
N ARG A 53 37.26 21.74 11.90
CA ARG A 53 36.27 20.78 11.41
C ARG A 53 35.21 21.58 10.67
N ARG A 54 35.13 21.42 9.35
CA ARG A 54 33.95 21.81 8.58
C ARG A 54 32.82 20.96 9.14
N LYS A 55 32.04 21.52 10.06
CA LYS A 55 30.75 20.98 10.45
C LYS A 55 29.92 20.98 9.17
N GLY A 56 29.79 19.82 8.53
CA GLY A 56 28.76 19.63 7.52
C GLY A 56 27.44 20.04 8.16
N LYS A 57 26.80 21.05 7.58
CA LYS A 57 25.42 21.40 7.92
C LYS A 57 24.58 20.19 7.53
N LYS A 58 24.33 19.27 8.46
CA LYS A 58 23.17 18.39 8.36
C LYS A 58 21.98 19.35 8.33
N LYS A 59 21.42 19.58 7.14
CA LYS A 59 20.14 20.27 7.01
C LYS A 59 19.15 19.38 7.74
N ALA A 60 18.81 19.74 8.97
CA ALA A 60 17.66 19.17 9.63
C ALA A 60 16.48 19.44 8.70
N ALA A 61 15.95 18.39 8.09
CA ALA A 61 14.66 18.46 7.43
C ALA A 61 13.69 18.92 8.51
N ARG A 62 13.29 20.18 8.43
CA ARG A 62 12.27 20.77 9.28
C ARG A 62 10.97 20.07 8.90
N LYS A 63 10.70 18.90 9.50
CA LYS A 63 9.37 18.30 9.50
C LYS A 63 8.48 19.34 10.15
N GLN A 64 7.75 20.09 9.32
CA GLN A 64 6.68 20.94 9.79
C GLN A 64 5.69 20.02 10.49
N LYS A 65 5.71 20.00 11.82
CA LYS A 65 4.58 19.54 12.61
C LYS A 65 3.44 20.52 12.33
N LYS A 66 2.66 20.27 11.28
CA LYS A 66 1.32 20.84 11.17
C LYS A 66 0.52 20.21 12.30
N ARG A 67 0.12 21.03 13.28
CA ARG A 67 -0.94 20.66 14.23
C ARG A 67 -2.22 20.86 13.44
N TYR A 68 -2.89 19.76 13.12
CA TYR A 68 -4.16 19.81 12.43
C TYR A 68 -5.26 19.99 13.48
N TYR A 69 -5.95 21.12 13.40
CA TYR A 69 -7.21 21.37 14.08
C TYR A 69 -8.20 21.68 12.96
N SER A 70 -9.26 20.88 12.86
CA SER A 70 -10.33 21.04 11.86
C SER A 70 -11.03 22.41 11.99
N LEU A 71 -11.40 22.98 10.83
CA LEU A 71 -12.14 24.23 10.69
C LEU A 71 -13.66 24.03 10.54
N SER A 72 -14.15 22.79 10.60
CA SER A 72 -15.56 22.42 10.55
C SER A 72 -15.81 21.34 11.61
N GLY A 73 -16.91 21.41 12.35
CA GLY A 73 -17.19 20.52 13.50
C GLY A 73 -17.40 19.03 13.20
N THR A 74 -16.77 18.48 12.15
CA THR A 74 -16.73 17.07 11.78
C THR A 74 -15.44 16.42 12.29
N SER A 75 -15.52 15.17 12.74
CA SER A 75 -14.34 14.36 13.05
C SER A 75 -13.61 14.00 11.76
N VAL A 76 -12.28 14.08 11.77
CA VAL A 76 -11.43 13.80 10.61
C VAL A 76 -10.48 12.65 10.91
N VAL A 77 -10.23 11.82 9.91
CA VAL A 77 -9.34 10.67 9.96
C VAL A 77 -8.12 10.98 9.10
N LEU A 78 -6.92 10.76 9.65
CA LEU A 78 -5.68 10.98 8.91
C LEU A 78 -5.18 9.65 8.32
N LEU A 79 -4.97 9.63 7.02
CA LEU A 79 -4.44 8.48 6.28
C LEU A 79 -3.03 8.83 5.78
N SER A 80 -2.06 7.92 5.86
CA SER A 80 -0.73 8.16 5.27
C SER A 80 -0.41 7.20 4.13
N SER A 81 0.08 7.72 3.00
CA SER A 81 0.51 6.92 1.85
C SER A 81 1.84 6.20 2.08
N SER A 82 2.24 5.36 1.12
CA SER A 82 3.53 4.67 1.12
C SER A 82 4.72 5.62 1.07
N GLU A 83 4.52 6.82 0.56
CA GLU A 83 5.54 7.87 0.43
C GLU A 83 5.62 8.75 1.70
N GLY A 84 4.68 8.56 2.63
CA GLY A 84 4.61 9.29 3.90
C GLY A 84 3.83 10.60 3.82
N ASP A 85 3.11 10.85 2.72
CA ASP A 85 2.17 11.96 2.62
C ASP A 85 0.92 11.66 3.43
N VAL A 86 0.38 12.68 4.08
CA VAL A 86 -0.79 12.55 4.97
C VAL A 86 -1.98 13.24 4.34
N PHE A 87 -3.08 12.50 4.24
CA PHE A 87 -4.36 12.92 3.70
C PHE A 87 -5.38 12.99 4.82
N GLU A 88 -6.23 14.00 4.78
CA GLU A 88 -7.33 14.17 5.71
C GLU A 88 -8.60 13.70 5.03
N VAL A 89 -9.42 12.91 5.73
CA VAL A 89 -10.71 12.44 5.24
C VAL A 89 -11.74 12.69 6.31
N ASP A 90 -12.89 13.22 5.93
CA ASP A 90 -14.03 13.32 6.85
C ASP A 90 -14.44 11.92 7.34
N GLU A 91 -14.85 11.83 8.61
CA GLU A 91 -15.32 10.57 9.20
C GLU A 91 -16.45 9.93 8.37
N SER A 92 -17.37 10.73 7.82
CA SER A 92 -18.43 10.22 6.93
C SER A 92 -17.90 9.54 5.67
N GLY A 93 -16.79 10.03 5.08
CA GLY A 93 -16.11 9.39 3.96
C GLY A 93 -15.34 8.14 4.42
N ALA A 94 -14.68 8.23 5.58
CA ALA A 94 -13.93 7.12 6.17
C ALA A 94 -14.82 5.91 6.48
N MET A 95 -16.07 6.12 6.88
CA MET A 95 -17.03 5.06 7.18
C MET A 95 -17.44 4.20 5.97
N LEU A 96 -17.21 4.68 4.73
CA LEU A 96 -17.42 3.88 3.53
C LEU A 96 -16.41 2.73 3.39
N SER A 97 -15.22 2.90 3.99
CA SER A 97 -14.21 1.86 4.05
C SER A 97 -14.45 1.02 5.28
N GLN A 98 -14.78 -0.26 5.09
CA GLN A 98 -14.98 -1.16 6.22
C GLN A 98 -13.69 -1.36 7.03
N LEU A 99 -12.51 -1.30 6.37
CA LEU A 99 -11.23 -1.37 7.05
C LEU A 99 -11.02 -0.16 7.97
N ILE A 100 -11.21 1.05 7.45
CA ILE A 100 -11.01 2.27 8.24
C ILE A 100 -12.03 2.35 9.38
N LYS A 101 -13.29 1.99 9.11
CA LYS A 101 -14.34 1.88 10.13
C LYS A 101 -13.93 0.99 11.31
N ASN A 102 -13.48 -0.23 11.03
CA ASN A 102 -13.05 -1.15 12.09
C ASN A 102 -11.87 -0.59 12.90
N LEU A 103 -10.91 0.06 12.22
CA LEU A 103 -9.75 0.68 12.89
C LEU A 103 -10.14 1.85 13.81
N ILE A 104 -11.20 2.59 13.48
CA ILE A 104 -11.74 3.66 14.33
C ILE A 104 -12.50 3.07 15.52
N GLU A 105 -13.33 2.04 15.29
CA GLU A 105 -14.12 1.37 16.35
C GLU A 105 -13.22 0.69 17.40
N ASP A 106 -12.09 0.12 16.99
CA ASP A 106 -11.14 -0.57 17.87
C ASP A 106 -10.21 0.40 18.64
N ASP A 107 -10.33 1.73 18.47
CA ASP A 107 -9.44 2.78 19.03
C ASP A 107 -7.93 2.51 18.81
N CYS A 108 -7.62 1.68 17.81
CA CYS A 108 -6.25 1.29 17.46
C CYS A 108 -5.57 2.35 16.58
N ALA A 109 -6.34 3.31 16.06
CA ALA A 109 -5.85 4.39 15.22
C ALA A 109 -5.19 5.48 16.08
N GLY A 110 -3.91 5.30 16.40
CA GLY A 110 -3.07 6.36 16.97
C GLY A 110 -2.92 7.54 15.99
N ASN A 111 -3.91 8.43 15.93
CA ASN A 111 -4.03 9.65 15.14
C ASN A 111 -3.82 9.55 13.60
N VAL A 112 -3.12 8.56 13.06
CA VAL A 112 -2.82 8.40 11.62
C VAL A 112 -2.81 6.92 11.25
N ILE A 113 -3.56 6.54 10.20
CA ILE A 113 -3.63 5.18 9.65
C ILE A 113 -2.62 5.05 8.50
N PRO A 114 -1.58 4.22 8.63
CA PRO A 114 -0.57 4.08 7.59
C PRO A 114 -0.90 3.01 6.55
N PHE A 115 -0.77 3.37 5.27
CA PHE A 115 -0.91 2.49 4.12
C PHE A 115 0.40 2.39 3.36
N THR A 116 1.10 1.26 3.48
CA THR A 116 2.41 1.05 2.84
C THR A 116 2.33 0.66 1.37
N ASN A 117 1.15 0.26 0.89
CA ASN A 117 0.96 -0.33 -0.43
C ASN A 117 0.26 0.62 -1.42
N ILE A 118 -0.14 1.81 -0.97
CA ILE A 118 -0.89 2.78 -1.76
C ILE A 118 -0.01 4.02 -1.97
N SER A 119 0.29 4.35 -3.22
CA SER A 119 1.05 5.56 -3.58
C SER A 119 0.25 6.82 -3.25
N SER A 120 0.94 7.96 -3.14
CA SER A 120 0.27 9.24 -2.86
C SER A 120 -0.75 9.61 -3.94
N GLU A 121 -0.42 9.35 -5.21
CA GLU A 121 -1.31 9.60 -6.36
C GLU A 121 -2.61 8.78 -6.29
N ILE A 122 -2.53 7.49 -5.96
CA ILE A 122 -3.71 6.64 -5.82
C ILE A 122 -4.49 7.05 -4.58
N MET A 123 -3.80 7.36 -3.47
CA MET A 123 -4.43 7.80 -2.23
C MET A 123 -5.25 9.08 -2.43
N GLU A 124 -4.73 10.06 -3.16
CA GLU A 124 -5.45 11.30 -3.49
C GLU A 124 -6.77 11.01 -4.20
N ARG A 125 -6.76 10.13 -5.20
CA ARG A 125 -7.96 9.71 -5.94
C ARG A 125 -8.96 8.96 -5.05
N VAL A 126 -8.48 8.08 -4.18
CA VAL A 126 -9.31 7.38 -3.20
C VAL A 126 -9.99 8.37 -2.27
N VAL A 127 -9.23 9.32 -1.70
CA VAL A 127 -9.76 10.31 -0.75
C VAL A 127 -10.83 11.18 -1.42
N LEU A 128 -10.55 11.67 -2.64
CA LEU A 128 -11.53 12.40 -3.45
C LEU A 128 -12.84 11.62 -3.63
N PHE A 129 -12.74 10.32 -3.92
CA PHE A 129 -13.91 9.46 -4.05
C PHE A 129 -14.68 9.30 -2.74
N LEU A 130 -13.97 9.04 -1.63
CA LEU A 130 -14.57 8.84 -0.32
C LEU A 130 -15.29 10.10 0.18
N GLU A 131 -14.71 11.28 -0.02
CA GLU A 131 -15.35 12.55 0.33
C GLU A 131 -16.63 12.78 -0.47
N LYS A 132 -16.61 12.51 -1.78
CA LYS A 132 -17.80 12.64 -2.63
C LYS A 132 -18.90 11.65 -2.26
N HIS A 133 -18.52 10.43 -1.90
CA HIS A 133 -19.42 9.34 -1.55
C HIS A 133 -19.79 9.28 -0.08
N GLY A 134 -19.33 10.23 0.75
CA GLY A 134 -19.46 10.19 2.20
C GLY A 134 -20.85 9.74 2.68
N GLU A 135 -20.87 8.88 3.69
CA GLU A 135 -22.09 8.19 4.13
C GLU A 135 -23.17 9.20 4.54
N LYS A 136 -24.28 9.19 3.81
CA LYS A 136 -25.48 9.99 4.08
C LYS A 136 -26.63 9.03 4.37
N LYS A 137 -27.28 9.20 5.53
CA LYS A 137 -28.39 8.34 5.99
C LYS A 137 -29.55 8.29 5.01
N GLU A 138 -29.80 9.41 4.32
CA GLU A 138 -30.81 9.51 3.28
C GLU A 138 -30.23 10.30 2.11
N ARG A 139 -30.29 9.72 0.91
CA ARG A 139 -30.04 10.40 -0.35
C ARG A 139 -31.28 10.32 -1.20
N ASP A 140 -31.68 11.45 -1.79
CA ASP A 140 -32.77 11.48 -2.75
C ASP A 140 -32.35 10.79 -4.07
N TYR A 141 -33.33 10.46 -4.92
CA TYR A 141 -33.10 9.85 -6.23
C TYR A 141 -32.18 10.71 -7.09
N ASP A 142 -32.38 12.03 -7.10
CA ASP A 142 -31.57 12.97 -7.89
C ASP A 142 -30.11 12.97 -7.41
N GLU A 143 -29.86 13.00 -6.10
CA GLU A 143 -28.49 12.92 -5.55
C GLU A 143 -27.79 11.60 -5.92
N LYS A 144 -28.53 10.49 -6.00
CA LYS A 144 -27.96 9.20 -6.43
C LYS A 144 -27.59 9.22 -7.91
N GLN A 145 -28.42 9.82 -8.76
CA GLN A 145 -28.11 9.96 -10.18
C GLN A 145 -26.88 10.86 -10.39
N GLU A 146 -26.78 11.97 -9.65
CA GLU A 146 -25.61 12.84 -9.70
C GLU A 146 -24.31 12.12 -9.30
N LEU A 147 -24.36 11.20 -8.33
CA LEU A 147 -23.20 10.38 -7.98
C LEU A 147 -22.81 9.44 -9.12
N VAL A 148 -23.79 8.74 -9.71
CA VAL A 148 -23.53 7.84 -10.84
C VAL A 148 -22.93 8.59 -12.03
N GLU A 149 -23.41 9.80 -12.31
CA GLU A 149 -22.82 10.66 -13.34
C GLU A 149 -21.41 11.15 -12.99
N TRP A 150 -21.17 11.45 -11.71
CA TRP A 150 -19.84 11.82 -11.24
C TRP A 150 -18.87 10.63 -11.31
N ASP A 151 -19.32 9.42 -10.98
CA ASP A 151 -18.55 8.18 -11.07
C ASP A 151 -18.10 7.90 -12.49
N LYS A 152 -19.01 8.08 -13.46
CA LYS A 152 -18.68 7.97 -14.89
C LYS A 152 -17.57 8.94 -15.29
N LYS A 153 -17.70 10.23 -14.94
CA LYS A 153 -16.67 11.23 -15.23
C LYS A 153 -15.35 10.92 -14.53
N PHE A 154 -15.41 10.45 -13.28
CA PHE A 154 -14.25 10.06 -12.51
C PHE A 154 -13.50 8.89 -13.17
N ILE A 155 -14.21 7.93 -13.75
CA ILE A 155 -13.62 6.83 -14.53
C ILE A 155 -13.12 7.30 -15.90
N GLU A 156 -13.89 8.12 -16.63
CA GLU A 156 -13.48 8.68 -17.93
C GLU A 156 -12.14 9.43 -17.83
N ASP A 157 -11.94 10.18 -16.74
CA ASP A 157 -10.67 10.86 -16.45
C ASP A 157 -9.49 9.90 -16.22
N LEU A 158 -9.77 8.65 -15.86
CA LEU A 158 -8.80 7.60 -15.54
C LEU A 158 -8.58 6.57 -16.67
N GLU A 159 -9.46 6.51 -17.67
CA GLU A 159 -9.35 5.56 -18.80
C GLU A 159 -8.02 5.68 -19.55
N GLY A 160 -7.46 6.89 -19.63
CA GLY A 160 -6.15 7.16 -20.24
C GLY A 160 -4.95 6.63 -19.46
N ASP A 161 -5.11 6.27 -18.18
CA ASP A 161 -4.05 5.77 -17.31
C ASP A 161 -4.43 4.45 -16.62
N LYS A 162 -4.28 3.36 -17.39
CA LYS A 162 -4.51 1.99 -16.92
C LYS A 162 -3.73 1.65 -15.65
N LYS A 163 -2.52 2.21 -15.47
CA LYS A 163 -1.69 1.93 -14.29
C LYS A 163 -2.37 2.48 -13.04
N THR A 164 -2.89 3.70 -13.12
CA THR A 164 -3.65 4.32 -12.03
C THR A 164 -4.96 3.59 -11.79
N LEU A 165 -5.68 3.17 -12.84
CA LEU A 165 -6.90 2.36 -12.71
C LEU A 165 -6.66 1.05 -11.95
N TYR A 166 -5.66 0.26 -12.33
CA TYR A 166 -5.32 -0.99 -11.61
C TYR A 166 -4.83 -0.72 -10.18
N GLY A 167 -4.08 0.37 -9.98
CA GLY A 167 -3.69 0.83 -8.65
C GLY A 167 -4.89 1.15 -7.77
N LEU A 168 -5.91 1.79 -8.35
CA LEU A 168 -7.15 2.16 -7.67
C LEU A 168 -8.00 0.94 -7.31
N VAL A 169 -8.12 -0.05 -8.22
CA VAL A 169 -8.78 -1.35 -7.93
C VAL A 169 -8.13 -2.04 -6.73
N ASN A 170 -6.79 -2.11 -6.71
CA ASN A 170 -6.06 -2.73 -5.61
C ASN A 170 -6.24 -1.96 -4.29
N ALA A 171 -6.23 -0.62 -4.34
CA ALA A 171 -6.48 0.21 -3.17
C ALA A 171 -7.91 0.05 -2.64
N ALA A 172 -8.91 0.01 -3.53
CA ALA A 172 -10.31 -0.18 -3.19
C ALA A 172 -10.55 -1.53 -2.50
N ASN A 173 -9.94 -2.59 -3.02
CA ASN A 173 -9.97 -3.92 -2.41
C ASN A 173 -9.30 -3.95 -1.03
N TYR A 174 -8.12 -3.33 -0.90
CA TYR A 174 -7.40 -3.25 0.38
C TYR A 174 -8.20 -2.50 1.45
N LEU A 175 -8.79 -1.35 1.09
CA LEU A 175 -9.61 -0.53 1.97
C LEU A 175 -11.01 -1.13 2.21
N ASN A 176 -11.38 -2.17 1.47
CA ASN A 176 -12.71 -2.77 1.49
C ASN A 176 -13.82 -1.71 1.30
N ALA A 177 -13.65 -0.87 0.26
CA ALA A 177 -14.60 0.15 -0.14
C ALA A 177 -15.42 -0.35 -1.34
N ARG A 178 -16.55 -1.00 -1.07
CA ARG A 178 -17.35 -1.70 -2.09
C ARG A 178 -17.76 -0.80 -3.26
N CYS A 179 -18.26 0.40 -2.98
CA CYS A 179 -18.72 1.31 -4.05
C CYS A 179 -17.58 1.68 -5.02
N LEU A 180 -16.37 1.93 -4.50
CA LEU A 180 -15.20 2.24 -5.33
C LEU A 180 -14.75 1.01 -6.13
N LEU A 181 -14.81 -0.17 -5.50
CA LEU A 181 -14.46 -1.42 -6.16
C LEU A 181 -15.41 -1.72 -7.31
N ASP A 182 -16.72 -1.56 -7.12
CA ASP A 182 -17.73 -1.82 -8.16
C ASP A 182 -17.53 -0.88 -9.37
N VAL A 183 -17.34 0.42 -9.13
CA VAL A 183 -17.13 1.41 -10.19
C VAL A 183 -15.84 1.15 -10.97
N THR A 184 -14.75 0.81 -10.28
CA THR A 184 -13.46 0.52 -10.94
C THR A 184 -13.44 -0.83 -11.65
N CYS A 185 -14.11 -1.85 -11.11
CA CYS A 185 -14.29 -3.14 -11.79
C CYS A 185 -15.13 -3.00 -13.05
N GLN A 186 -16.20 -2.19 -13.01
CA GLN A 186 -17.00 -1.91 -14.19
C GLN A 186 -16.16 -1.23 -15.28
N ALA A 187 -15.33 -0.25 -14.93
CA ALA A 187 -14.41 0.40 -15.86
C ALA A 187 -13.43 -0.58 -16.52
N VAL A 188 -12.87 -1.52 -15.74
CA VAL A 188 -12.00 -2.58 -16.27
C VAL A 188 -12.77 -3.53 -17.18
N ALA A 189 -14.03 -3.84 -16.86
CA ALA A 189 -14.89 -4.67 -17.71
C ALA A 189 -15.20 -3.99 -19.05
N ASP A 190 -15.48 -2.68 -19.04
CA ASP A 190 -15.71 -1.88 -20.25
C ASP A 190 -14.45 -1.80 -21.10
N LEU A 191 -13.26 -1.64 -20.49
CA LEU A 191 -11.98 -1.72 -21.19
C LEU A 191 -11.77 -3.08 -21.87
N ILE A 192 -12.13 -4.18 -21.20
CA ILE A 192 -11.99 -5.54 -21.75
C ILE A 192 -12.97 -5.78 -22.90
N LYS A 193 -14.19 -5.24 -22.80
CA LYS A 193 -15.24 -5.41 -23.81
C LYS A 193 -14.84 -4.86 -25.18
N ASP A 194 -14.06 -3.77 -25.21
CA ASP A 194 -13.61 -3.14 -26.45
C ASP A 194 -12.28 -3.70 -26.99
N MET A 195 -11.68 -4.69 -26.31
CA MET A 195 -10.43 -5.32 -26.73
C MET A 195 -10.64 -6.70 -27.36
N THR A 196 -9.80 -7.05 -28.33
CA THR A 196 -9.76 -8.42 -28.87
C THR A 196 -9.10 -9.39 -27.88
N PRO A 197 -9.40 -10.70 -27.94
CA PRO A 197 -8.73 -11.71 -27.10
C PRO A 197 -7.21 -11.69 -27.21
N GLU A 198 -6.66 -11.37 -28.37
CA GLU A 198 -5.21 -11.24 -28.60
C GLU A 198 -4.62 -10.02 -27.88
N GLU A 199 -5.31 -8.89 -27.91
CA GLU A 199 -4.92 -7.67 -27.20
C GLU A 199 -4.99 -7.86 -25.68
N ILE A 200 -6.05 -8.51 -25.17
CA ILE A 200 -6.19 -8.88 -23.76
C ILE A 200 -4.99 -9.73 -23.32
N ARG A 201 -4.63 -10.77 -24.09
CA ARG A 201 -3.47 -11.63 -23.77
C ARG A 201 -2.18 -10.82 -23.68
N LYS A 202 -1.96 -9.89 -24.61
CA LYS A 202 -0.78 -9.02 -24.62
C LYS A 202 -0.77 -8.03 -23.45
N GLU A 203 -1.90 -7.40 -23.18
CA GLU A 203 -2.05 -6.37 -22.15
C GLU A 203 -1.90 -6.94 -20.74
N PHE A 204 -2.61 -8.04 -20.46
CA PHE A 204 -2.56 -8.73 -19.17
C PHE A 204 -1.38 -9.70 -19.03
N ARG A 205 -0.53 -9.80 -20.07
CA ARG A 205 0.64 -10.70 -20.12
C ARG A 205 0.27 -12.16 -19.84
N ILE A 206 -0.89 -12.56 -20.33
CA ILE A 206 -1.41 -13.92 -20.22
C ILE A 206 -0.79 -14.75 -21.34
N LYS A 207 -0.15 -15.87 -20.99
CA LYS A 207 0.38 -16.82 -21.98
C LYS A 207 -0.81 -17.53 -22.64
N ASN A 208 -0.84 -17.58 -23.97
CA ASN A 208 -1.79 -18.45 -24.68
C ASN A 208 -1.42 -19.91 -24.40
N ASP A 209 -2.29 -20.62 -23.70
CA ASP A 209 -2.20 -22.03 -23.35
C ASP A 209 -3.08 -22.93 -24.23
N PHE A 210 -3.88 -22.34 -25.13
CA PHE A 210 -4.68 -23.09 -26.09
C PHE A 210 -3.85 -23.59 -27.27
N THR A 211 -4.11 -24.82 -27.70
CA THR A 211 -3.67 -25.29 -29.02
C THR A 211 -4.49 -24.63 -30.14
N PRO A 212 -3.98 -24.57 -31.38
CA PRO A 212 -4.71 -23.98 -32.51
C PRO A 212 -6.08 -24.64 -32.76
N GLU A 213 -6.18 -25.95 -32.51
CA GLU A 213 -7.42 -26.73 -32.67
C GLU A 213 -8.44 -26.39 -31.57
N GLU A 214 -8.01 -26.22 -30.33
CA GLU A 214 -8.88 -25.79 -29.22
C GLU A 214 -9.30 -24.32 -29.38
N GLU A 215 -8.44 -23.44 -29.88
CA GLU A 215 -8.79 -22.04 -30.14
C GLU A 215 -9.84 -21.91 -31.25
N GLU A 216 -9.77 -22.76 -32.28
CA GLU A 216 -10.77 -22.80 -33.34
C GLU A 216 -12.11 -23.38 -32.87
N GLU A 217 -12.08 -24.38 -31.99
CA GLU A 217 -13.28 -24.93 -31.34
C GLU A 217 -13.93 -23.90 -30.42
N VAL A 218 -13.16 -23.21 -29.56
CA VAL A 218 -13.66 -22.12 -28.70
C VAL A 218 -14.21 -20.98 -29.53
N ARG A 219 -13.60 -20.63 -30.67
CA ARG A 219 -14.11 -19.58 -31.57
C ARG A 219 -15.43 -19.98 -32.24
N ARG A 220 -15.57 -21.26 -32.63
CA ARG A 220 -16.80 -21.80 -33.21
C ARG A 220 -17.93 -21.84 -32.18
N ASP A 221 -17.65 -22.26 -30.96
CA ASP A 221 -18.65 -22.36 -29.88
C ASP A 221 -19.07 -20.98 -29.36
N ASN A 222 -18.16 -20.00 -29.37
CA ASN A 222 -18.42 -18.61 -28.99
C ASN A 222 -18.73 -17.70 -30.19
N ALA A 223 -19.11 -18.26 -31.33
CA ALA A 223 -19.47 -17.48 -32.52
C ALA A 223 -20.57 -16.44 -32.25
N TRP A 224 -21.47 -16.71 -31.30
CA TRP A 224 -22.53 -15.79 -30.84
C TRP A 224 -21.99 -14.48 -30.23
N ALA A 225 -20.75 -14.46 -29.74
CA ALA A 225 -20.13 -13.26 -29.17
C ALA A 225 -19.49 -12.36 -30.25
N TYR A 226 -19.47 -12.81 -31.50
CA TYR A 226 -18.84 -12.13 -32.64
C TYR A 226 -19.83 -11.73 -33.76
N GLU A 227 -21.14 -11.95 -33.59
CA GLU A 227 -22.23 -11.46 -34.45
C GLU A 227 -22.73 -10.07 -34.01
#